data_AF-A0A350WWM3-F1
#
_entry.id   AF-A0A350WWM3-F1
#
_cell.length_a   1.000
_cell.length_b   1.000
_cell.length_c   1.000
_cell.angle_alpha   90.00
_cell.angle_beta   90.00
_cell.angle_gamma   90.00
#
_symmetry.space_group_name_H-M   'P 1'
#
loop_
_entity.id
_entity.type
_entity.pdbx_description
1 polymer ?
#
loop_
_entity_poly.entity_id
_entity_poly.type
_entity_poly.pdbx_seq_one_letter_code
_entity_poly.pdbx_strand_id
1 'polypeptide(L)'
;MLEVLHPEGGKRLYALWKQLPEWHSGGKTLSPLERLRDLLLRLAQTWHRYCTFQSEPQVPWTNNATERAIGRMKMRARTVRGYKSWSGMEAGLLLAASPFV
;
A
#
# COMPACT_ATOMS: atom_id res chain seq x y z
N MET A 1 16.02 3.48 10.39
CA MET A 1 14.70 2.85 10.67
C MET A 1 13.81 3.95 11.24
N LEU A 2 12.60 4.17 10.73
CA LEU A 2 11.66 5.13 11.33
C LEU A 2 11.02 4.43 12.54
N GLU A 3 11.63 4.59 13.71
CA GLU A 3 11.26 3.81 14.90
C GLU A 3 9.87 4.18 15.42
N VAL A 4 9.38 5.41 15.13
CA VAL A 4 8.06 5.88 15.53
C VAL A 4 7.54 6.86 14.47
N LEU A 5 6.39 6.56 13.86
CA LEU A 5 5.66 7.53 13.05
C LEU A 5 4.99 8.55 13.97
N HIS A 6 4.98 9.82 13.54
CA HIS A 6 4.43 10.91 14.35
C HIS A 6 2.89 10.78 14.43
N PRO A 7 2.26 10.86 15.61
CA PRO A 7 0.80 10.75 15.76
C PRO A 7 0.05 11.75 14.87
N GLU A 8 0.56 12.98 14.79
CA GLU A 8 0.02 14.06 13.94
C GLU A 8 0.60 14.11 12.51
N GLY A 9 1.18 13.01 12.02
CA GLY A 9 1.75 12.98 10.66
C GLY A 9 0.72 13.33 9.58
N GLY A 10 -0.54 12.96 9.77
CA GLY A 10 -1.64 13.37 8.88
C GLY A 10 -1.79 14.90 8.76
N LYS A 11 -1.73 15.63 9.89
CA LYS A 11 -1.79 17.11 9.88
C LYS A 11 -0.58 17.72 9.19
N ARG A 12 0.61 17.14 9.39
CA ARG A 12 1.85 17.59 8.73
C ARG A 12 1.80 17.36 7.21
N LEU A 13 1.34 16.18 6.78
CA LEU A 13 1.14 15.86 5.37
C LEU A 13 0.13 16.80 4.71
N TYR A 14 -0.96 17.12 5.42
CA TYR A 14 -1.94 18.09 4.94
C TYR A 14 -1.37 19.52 4.86
N ALA A 15 -0.50 19.91 5.80
CA ALA A 15 0.20 21.20 5.72
C ALA A 15 1.14 21.27 4.51
N LEU A 16 1.87 20.18 4.21
CA LEU A 16 2.70 20.06 3.01
C LEU A 16 1.85 20.12 1.73
N TRP A 17 0.70 19.45 1.72
CA TRP A 17 -0.24 19.51 0.61
C TRP A 17 -0.64 20.95 0.29
N LYS A 18 -0.96 21.78 1.30
CA LYS A 18 -1.34 23.20 1.09
C LYS A 18 -0.23 24.05 0.47
N GLN A 19 1.03 23.66 0.63
CA GLN A 19 2.18 24.40 0.07
C GLN A 19 2.42 24.09 -1.41
N LEU A 20 1.85 23.00 -1.92
CA LEU A 20 1.95 22.67 -3.34
C LEU A 20 1.03 23.58 -4.17
N PRO A 21 1.44 23.95 -5.40
CA PRO A 21 0.59 24.74 -6.28
C PRO A 21 -0.70 24.00 -6.63
N GLU A 22 -1.74 24.77 -6.89
CA GLU A 22 -3.04 24.26 -7.29
C GLU A 22 -3.02 23.66 -8.70
N TRP A 23 -4.06 22.89 -9.02
CA TRP A 23 -4.20 22.22 -10.30
C TRP A 23 -4.29 23.25 -11.43
N HIS A 24 -3.34 23.21 -12.37
CA HIS A 24 -3.44 23.91 -13.64
C HIS A 24 -4.02 22.96 -14.69
N SER A 25 -5.35 22.84 -14.73
CA SER A 25 -6.04 21.85 -15.56
C SER A 25 -6.00 22.24 -17.04
N GLY A 26 -5.05 21.69 -17.78
CA GLY A 26 -5.00 21.78 -19.25
C GLY A 26 -4.65 20.49 -19.99
N GLY A 27 -4.17 19.46 -19.28
CA GLY A 27 -3.65 18.22 -19.89
C GLY A 27 -4.36 16.94 -19.42
N LYS A 28 -4.37 15.90 -20.26
CA LYS A 28 -4.92 14.56 -19.94
C LYS A 28 -4.09 13.77 -18.91
N THR A 29 -2.85 14.17 -18.64
CA THR A 29 -1.92 13.45 -17.78
C THR A 29 -1.50 14.33 -16.61
N LEU A 30 -1.65 13.82 -15.38
CA LEU A 30 -1.16 14.49 -14.18
C LEU A 30 0.37 14.60 -14.23
N SER A 31 0.85 15.84 -14.06
CA SER A 31 2.25 16.16 -13.81
C SER A 31 2.74 15.49 -12.53
N PRO A 32 4.07 15.30 -12.37
CA PRO A 32 4.63 14.76 -11.13
C PRO A 32 4.18 15.50 -9.86
N LEU A 33 4.01 16.82 -9.95
CA LEU A 33 3.61 17.67 -8.84
C LEU A 33 2.15 17.46 -8.44
N GLU A 34 1.27 17.30 -9.44
CA GLU A 34 -0.14 16.97 -9.20
C GLU A 34 -0.30 15.56 -8.60
N ARG A 35 0.51 14.59 -9.05
CA ARG A 35 0.55 13.24 -8.45
C ARG A 35 1.04 13.27 -7.00
N LEU A 36 2.06 14.08 -6.71
CA LEU A 36 2.54 14.27 -5.35
C LEU A 36 1.46 14.91 -4.47
N ARG A 37 0.75 15.92 -4.98
CA ARG A 37 -0.35 16.56 -4.28
C ARG A 37 -1.46 15.56 -3.95
N ASP A 38 -1.90 14.74 -4.92
CA ASP A 38 -2.90 13.69 -4.67
C ASP A 38 -2.40 12.65 -3.64
N LEU A 39 -1.15 12.22 -3.75
CA LEU A 39 -0.54 11.29 -2.81
C LEU A 39 -0.52 11.84 -1.38
N LEU A 40 -0.10 13.09 -1.18
CA LEU A 40 -0.06 13.72 0.15
C LEU A 40 -1.45 13.81 0.77
N LEU A 41 -2.47 14.16 -0.03
CA LEU A 41 -3.84 14.23 0.45
C LEU A 41 -4.35 12.86 0.90
N ARG A 42 -4.12 11.82 0.08
CA ARG A 42 -4.50 10.44 0.42
C ARG A 42 -3.79 9.96 1.69
N LEU A 43 -2.49 10.17 1.79
CA LEU A 43 -1.71 9.79 2.98
C LEU A 43 -2.18 10.54 4.23
N ALA A 44 -2.53 11.82 4.10
CA ALA A 44 -3.05 12.61 5.21
C ALA A 44 -4.40 12.06 5.72
N GLN A 45 -5.31 11.71 4.81
CA GLN A 45 -6.64 11.17 5.14
C GLN A 45 -6.59 9.79 5.81
N THR A 46 -5.64 8.94 5.41
CA THR A 46 -5.54 7.56 5.91
C THR A 46 -4.35 7.33 6.85
N TRP A 47 -3.74 8.40 7.36
CA TRP A 47 -2.55 8.35 8.21
C TRP A 47 -2.65 7.34 9.37
N HIS A 48 -3.80 7.30 10.04
CA HIS A 48 -4.06 6.38 11.15
C HIS A 48 -3.85 4.90 10.77
N ARG A 49 -4.20 4.51 9.54
CA ARG A 49 -4.02 3.13 9.04
C ARG A 49 -2.56 2.76 8.85
N TYR A 50 -1.73 3.71 8.45
CA TYR A 50 -0.29 3.50 8.31
C TYR A 50 0.41 3.42 9.68
N CYS A 51 -0.21 3.98 10.72
CA CYS A 51 0.30 3.95 12.10
C CYS A 51 -0.23 2.76 12.92
N THR A 52 -1.11 1.92 12.37
CA THR A 52 -1.76 0.83 13.12
C THR A 52 -0.77 -0.10 13.82
N PHE A 53 0.39 -0.38 13.21
CA PHE A 53 1.45 -1.20 13.82
C PHE A 53 2.00 -0.63 15.13
N GLN A 54 1.87 0.68 15.36
CA GLN A 54 2.31 1.33 16.60
C GLN A 54 1.36 1.08 17.76
N SER A 55 0.06 0.91 17.48
CA SER A 55 -0.97 0.66 18.49
C SER A 55 -1.36 -0.81 18.63
N GLU A 56 -1.18 -1.62 17.58
CA GLU A 56 -1.58 -3.02 17.53
C GLU A 56 -0.34 -3.93 17.40
N PRO A 57 0.13 -4.56 18.50
CA PRO A 57 1.37 -5.36 18.49
C PRO A 57 1.35 -6.56 17.54
N GLN A 58 0.17 -7.04 17.15
CA GLN A 58 0.03 -8.14 16.19
C GLN A 58 0.24 -7.70 14.74
N VAL A 59 0.16 -6.40 14.46
CA VAL A 59 0.38 -5.85 13.12
C VAL A 59 1.87 -5.55 12.96
N PRO A 60 2.58 -6.22 12.03
CA PRO A 60 3.99 -5.96 11.84
C PRO A 60 4.22 -4.59 11.21
N TRP A 61 5.31 -3.92 11.58
CA TRP A 61 5.74 -2.65 10.99
C TRP A 61 6.18 -2.77 9.52
N THR A 62 6.36 -4.00 9.03
CA THR A 62 6.82 -4.31 7.68
C THR A 62 5.78 -5.11 6.90
N ASN A 63 5.64 -4.79 5.61
CA ASN A 63 4.83 -5.57 4.66
C ASN A 63 5.61 -6.74 4.02
N ASN A 64 6.82 -7.06 4.47
CA ASN A 64 7.69 -8.08 3.85
C ASN A 64 6.98 -9.44 3.66
N ALA A 65 6.17 -9.87 4.63
CA ALA A 65 5.43 -11.13 4.51
C ALA A 65 4.39 -11.08 3.39
N THR A 66 3.63 -9.98 3.32
CA THR A 66 2.65 -9.71 2.27
C THR A 66 3.31 -9.62 0.89
N GLU A 67 4.41 -8.87 0.76
CA GLU A 67 5.15 -8.75 -0.52
C GLU A 67 5.73 -10.09 -0.97
N ARG A 68 6.25 -10.92 -0.06
CA ARG A 68 6.68 -12.29 -0.39
C ARG A 68 5.51 -13.12 -0.89
N ALA A 69 4.36 -13.07 -0.24
CA ALA A 69 3.18 -13.82 -0.66
C ALA A 69 2.69 -13.38 -2.05
N ILE A 70 2.61 -12.07 -2.29
CA ILE A 70 2.27 -11.51 -3.61
C ILE A 70 3.28 -11.95 -4.68
N GLY A 71 4.57 -11.87 -4.38
CA GLY A 71 5.64 -12.28 -5.29
C GLY A 71 5.54 -13.77 -5.66
N ARG A 72 5.37 -14.64 -4.66
CA ARG A 72 5.17 -16.08 -4.86
C ARG A 72 3.92 -16.36 -5.69
N MET A 73 2.82 -15.67 -5.40
CA MET A 73 1.57 -15.82 -6.15
C MET A 73 1.73 -15.39 -7.61
N LYS A 74 2.36 -14.25 -7.87
CA LYS A 74 2.66 -13.77 -9.23
C LYS A 74 3.49 -14.79 -10.01
N MET A 75 4.51 -15.39 -9.39
CA MET A 75 5.33 -16.42 -10.04
C MET A 75 4.53 -17.68 -10.36
N ARG A 76 3.65 -18.13 -9.46
CA ARG A 76 2.78 -19.29 -9.68
C ARG A 76 1.74 -19.03 -10.77
N ALA A 77 1.10 -17.87 -10.74
CA ALA A 77 0.04 -17.51 -11.69
C ALA A 77 0.57 -17.27 -13.11
N ARG A 78 1.87 -17.05 -13.29
CA ARG A 78 2.48 -16.71 -14.58
C ARG A 78 2.16 -17.69 -15.72
N THR A 79 1.96 -18.97 -15.42
CA THR A 79 1.59 -20.01 -16.40
C THR A 79 0.14 -20.48 -16.29
N VAL A 80 -0.60 -20.00 -15.30
CA VAL A 80 -2.00 -20.37 -15.05
C VAL A 80 -2.90 -19.55 -15.96
N ARG A 81 -3.70 -20.22 -16.81
CA ARG A 81 -4.66 -19.56 -17.71
C ARG A 81 -6.01 -19.23 -17.05
N GLY A 82 -6.26 -19.78 -15.87
CA GLY A 82 -7.49 -19.58 -15.09
C GLY A 82 -7.70 -20.69 -14.07
N TYR A 83 -8.45 -20.38 -13.02
CA TYR A 83 -8.87 -21.36 -12.01
C TYR A 83 -10.27 -21.89 -12.36
N LYS A 84 -10.46 -23.21 -12.27
CA LYS A 84 -11.75 -23.85 -12.58
C LYS A 84 -12.79 -23.73 -11.45
N SER A 85 -12.34 -23.39 -10.25
CA SER A 85 -13.17 -23.23 -9.06
C SER A 85 -12.55 -22.22 -8.11
N TRP A 86 -13.38 -21.67 -7.22
CA TRP A 86 -12.92 -20.85 -6.11
C TRP A 86 -11.92 -21.60 -5.22
N SER A 87 -12.23 -22.84 -4.86
CA SER A 87 -11.37 -23.67 -4.01
C SER A 87 -9.96 -23.85 -4.59
N GLY A 88 -9.83 -23.94 -5.92
CA GLY A 88 -8.52 -24.02 -6.57
C GLY A 88 -7.73 -22.71 -6.50
N MET A 89 -8.42 -21.55 -6.61
CA MET A 89 -7.80 -20.23 -6.44
C MET A 89 -7.38 -20.02 -4.99
N GLU A 90 -8.25 -20.32 -4.04
CA GLU A 90 -8.01 -20.22 -2.60
C GLU A 90 -6.80 -21.07 -2.18
N ALA A 91 -6.73 -22.32 -2.61
CA ALA A 91 -5.57 -23.18 -2.34
C ALA A 91 -4.26 -22.56 -2.88
N GLY A 92 -4.30 -21.96 -4.07
CA GLY A 92 -3.15 -21.24 -4.63
C GLY A 92 -2.71 -20.04 -3.78
N LEU A 93 -3.66 -19.25 -3.28
CA LEU A 93 -3.40 -18.11 -2.41
C LEU A 93 -2.84 -18.56 -1.06
N LEU A 94 -3.42 -19.57 -0.43
CA LEU A 94 -2.93 -20.14 0.84
C LEU A 94 -1.50 -20.66 0.68
N LEU A 95 -1.21 -21.42 -0.37
CA LEU A 95 0.14 -21.90 -0.67
C LEU A 95 1.16 -20.76 -0.89
N ALA A 96 0.73 -19.63 -1.45
CA ALA A 96 1.61 -18.48 -1.63
C ALA A 96 1.87 -17.72 -0.33
N ALA A 97 0.87 -17.66 0.56
CA ALA A 97 0.93 -16.99 1.85
C ALA A 97 1.61 -17.82 2.96
N SER A 98 1.69 -19.14 2.80
CA SER A 98 2.32 -20.03 3.78
C SER A 98 3.81 -19.73 3.99
N PRO A 99 4.31 -19.69 5.24
CA PRO A 99 5.69 -19.32 5.52
C PRO A 99 6.76 -20.34 5.05
N PHE A 100 6.41 -21.53 4.55
CA PHE A 100 7.39 -22.57 4.17
C PHE A 100 6.94 -23.43 2.98
N VAL A 101 7.73 -23.37 1.89
CA VAL A 101 8.31 -24.49 1.11
C VAL A 101 9.68 -24.01 0.66
#